data_AF-A0A6L7NUB1-F1
#
_entry.id   AF-A0A6L7NUB1-F1
#
_cell.length_a   1.000
_cell.length_b   1.000
_cell.length_c   1.000
_cell.angle_alpha   90.00
_cell.angle_beta   90.00
_cell.angle_gamma   90.00
#
_symmetry.space_group_name_H-M   'P 1'
#
loop_
_entity.id
_entity.type
_entity.pdbx_description
1 polymer ?
#
loop_
_entity_poly.entity_id
_entity_poly.type
_entity_poly.pdbx_seq_one_letter_code
_entity_poly.pdbx_strand_id
1 'polypeptide(L)' 'MEHDIWFNGKFAPFEDVKIHLLSHVTHYGSRVLEGIRSFGTETQGTAIFRLSEHLRRIIVA' A
#
# COMPACT_ATOMS: atom_id res chain seq x y z
N MET A 1 -7.68 9.63 11.12
CA MET A 1 -8.26 8.33 10.68
C MET A 1 -7.67 7.27 11.59
N GLU A 2 -8.50 6.40 12.17
CA GLU A 2 -8.08 5.44 13.20
C GLU A 2 -7.60 4.11 12.56
N HIS A 3 -6.63 4.20 11.66
CA HIS A 3 -6.05 3.03 10.98
C HIS A 3 -4.53 3.13 10.96
N ASP A 4 -3.85 2.00 11.18
CA ASP A 4 -2.39 1.91 11.05
C ASP A 4 -1.99 1.74 9.59
N ILE A 5 -0.84 2.32 9.22
CA ILE A 5 -0.20 2.14 7.92
C ILE A 5 1.09 1.33 8.12
N TRP A 6 1.31 0.34 7.25
CA TRP A 6 2.61 -0.31 7.13
C TRP A 6 3.57 0.61 6.37
N PHE A 7 4.60 1.10 7.06
CA PHE A 7 5.57 2.05 6.52
C PHE A 7 6.99 1.63 6.91
N ASN A 8 7.84 1.34 5.92
CA ASN A 8 9.24 0.93 6.09
C ASN A 8 9.44 -0.22 7.10
N GLY A 9 8.66 -1.30 6.98
CA GLY A 9 8.84 -2.52 7.78
C GLY A 9 8.05 -2.59 9.09
N LYS A 10 7.30 -1.53 9.45
CA LYS A 10 6.54 -1.46 10.70
C LYS A 10 5.17 -0.83 10.52
N PHE A 11 4.22 -1.17 11.38
CA PHE A 11 2.95 -0.45 11.50
C PHE A 11 3.14 0.83 12.33
N ALA A 12 2.52 1.91 11.88
CA ALA A 12 2.48 3.18 12.60
C ALA A 12 1.10 3.84 12.43
N PRO A 13 0.64 4.63 13.41
CA PRO A 13 -0.61 5.38 13.28
C PRO A 13 -0.58 6.28 12.03
N PHE A 14 -1.72 6.39 11.34
CA PHE A 14 -1.85 7.21 10.12
C PHE A 14 -1.24 8.61 10.27
N GLU A 15 -1.48 9.27 11.42
CA GLU A 15 -1.07 10.65 11.69
C GLU A 15 0.45 10.82 11.84
N ASP A 16 1.16 9.74 12.12
CA ASP A 16 2.62 9.71 12.28
C ASP A 16 3.35 9.36 10.99
N VAL A 17 2.66 8.82 9.98
CA VAL A 17 3.27 8.47 8.69
C VAL A 17 3.43 9.71 7.81
N LYS A 18 4.67 10.17 7.66
CA LYS A 18 5.02 11.40 6.95
C LYS A 18 6.16 11.18 5.97
N ILE A 19 6.14 11.95 4.88
CA ILE A 19 7.29 12.14 3.99
C ILE A 19 7.70 13.61 4.04
N HIS A 20 8.96 13.91 3.74
CA HIS A 20 9.43 15.29 3.71
C HIS A 20 8.87 16.02 2.49
N LEU A 21 8.62 17.33 2.59
CA LEU A 21 8.12 18.12 1.47
C LEU A 21 9.05 18.07 0.23
N LEU A 22 10.36 17.96 0.47
CA LEU A 22 11.40 17.82 -0.56
C LEU A 22 11.66 16.37 -0.99
N SER A 23 10.83 15.40 -0.61
CA SER A 23 10.94 14.03 -1.11
C SER A 23 10.79 14.03 -2.64
N HIS A 24 11.71 13.37 -3.36
CA HIS A 24 11.77 13.41 -4.82
C HIS A 24 10.43 13.08 -5.52
N VAL A 25 9.63 12.19 -4.92
CA VAL A 25 8.29 11.81 -5.40
C VAL A 25 7.31 12.98 -5.49
N THR A 26 7.41 13.98 -4.62
CA THR A 26 6.46 15.12 -4.59
C THR A 26 6.73 16.12 -5.71
N HIS A 27 7.98 16.19 -6.20
CA HIS A 27 8.41 17.13 -7.24
C HIS A 27 8.46 16.48 -8.62
N TYR A 28 8.81 15.19 -8.68
CA TYR A 28 9.14 14.52 -9.93
C TYR A 28 8.35 13.23 -10.17
N GLY A 29 7.42 12.87 -9.28
CA GLY A 29 6.53 11.72 -9.48
C GLY A 29 7.22 10.36 -9.45
N SER A 30 8.45 10.27 -8.94
CA SER A 30 9.26 9.03 -8.88
C SER A 30 8.70 8.00 -7.88
N ARG A 31 7.59 7.35 -8.23
CA ARG A 31 6.97 6.29 -7.46
C ARG A 31 6.31 5.27 -8.38
N VAL A 32 6.20 4.05 -7.87
CA VAL A 32 5.27 3.05 -8.36
C VAL A 32 4.16 2.88 -7.32
N LEU A 33 2.95 2.62 -7.77
CA LEU A 33 1.78 2.45 -6.91
C LEU A 33 0.93 1.31 -7.45
N GLU A 34 0.19 0.67 -6.56
CA GLU A 34 -0.64 -0.48 -6.93
C GLU A 34 -2.01 -0.36 -6.28
N GLY A 35 -3.06 -0.74 -7.03
CA GLY A 35 -4.43 -0.80 -6.53
C GLY A 35 -4.82 -2.25 -6.30
N ILE A 36 -5.11 -2.62 -5.06
CA ILE A 36 -5.50 -3.98 -4.66
C ILE A 36 -6.85 -3.90 -3.95
N ARG A 37 -7.73 -4.88 -4.16
CA ARG A 37 -9.03 -4.98 -3.48
C ARG A 37 -9.11 -6.27 -2.66
N SER A 38 -9.69 -6.13 -1.46
CA SER A 38 -10.15 -7.25 -0.64
C SER A 38 -11.67 -7.38 -0.75
N PHE A 39 -12.16 -8.61 -0.73
CA PHE A 39 -13.59 -8.92 -0.81
C PHE A 39 -13.97 -9.87 0.32
N GLY A 40 -15.13 -9.65 0.94
CA GLY A 40 -15.75 -10.66 1.78
C GLY A 40 -16.25 -11.80 0.91
N THR A 41 -15.78 -13.02 1.14
CA THR A 41 -16.22 -14.24 0.46
C THR A 41 -17.14 -15.03 1.36
N GLU A 42 -18.11 -15.74 0.77
CA GLU A 42 -19.11 -16.49 1.53
C GLU A 42 -18.50 -17.66 2.34
N THR A 43 -17.43 -18.27 1.84
CA THR A 43 -16.88 -19.51 2.40
C THR A 43 -15.50 -19.37 3.04
N GLN A 44 -14.74 -18.31 2.74
CA GLN A 44 -13.33 -18.17 3.17
C GLN A 44 -13.07 -16.87 3.96
N GLY A 45 -14.10 -16.10 4.29
CA GLY A 45 -13.94 -14.78 4.91
C GLY A 45 -13.36 -13.76 3.94
N THR A 46 -12.63 -12.76 4.45
CA THR A 46 -12.02 -11.72 3.59
C THR A 46 -10.83 -12.26 2.82
N ALA A 47 -10.87 -12.15 1.48
CA ALA A 47 -9.79 -12.56 0.60
C ALA A 47 -9.31 -11.41 -0.29
N ILE A 48 -8.03 -11.44 -0.67
CA ILE A 48 -7.43 -10.47 -1.59
C ILE A 48 -7.36 -11.07 -2.99
N PHE A 49 -7.93 -10.40 -3.99
CA PHE A 49 -7.93 -10.89 -5.35
C PHE A 49 -6.55 -10.73 -6.01
N ARG A 50 -5.96 -11.84 -6.47
CA ARG A 50 -4.69 -11.88 -7.24
C ARG A 50 -3.50 -11.19 -6.57
N LEU A 51 -3.37 -11.35 -5.25
CA LEU A 51 -2.31 -10.71 -4.46
C LEU A 51 -0.91 -10.92 -5.06
N SER A 52 -0.56 -12.16 -5.40
CA SER A 52 0.75 -12.51 -5.94
C SER A 52 1.09 -11.78 -7.24
N GLU A 53 0.11 -11.59 -8.13
CA GLU A 53 0.32 -10.88 -9.39
C GLU A 53 0.42 -9.36 -9.21
N HIS A 54 -0.36 -8.79 -8.28
CA HIS A 54 -0.22 -7.38 -7.91
C HIS A 54 1.16 -7.10 -7.29
N LEU A 55 1.63 -7.96 -6.38
CA LEU A 55 2.97 -7.84 -5.77
C LEU A 55 4.10 -8.03 -6.79
N ARG A 56 3.92 -8.93 -7.76
CA ARG A 56 4.88 -9.07 -8.86
C ARG A 56 4.92 -7.79 -9.70
N ARG A 57 3.75 -7.25 -10.08
CA ARG A 57 3.67 -6.06 -10.94
C ARG A 57 4.34 -4.85 -10.30
N ILE A 58 4.11 -4.57 -9.02
CA ILE A 58 4.70 -3.39 -8.37
C ILE A 58 6.24 -3.45 -8.30
N ILE A 59 6.83 -4.65 -8.25
CA ILE A 59 8.30 -4.83 -8.19
C ILE A 59 8.96 -4.64 -9.57
N VAL A 60 8.24 -4.93 -10.66
CA VAL A 60 8.78 -4.91 -12.03
C VAL A 60 8.27 -3.73 -12.88
N ALA A 61 7.47 -2.84 -12.28
CA ALA A 61 6.92 -1.65 -12.92
C ALA A 61 7.94 -0.52 -13.05
#